data_AF-A0A2V9KSR5-F1
#
_entry.id   AF-A0A2V9KSR5-F1
#
_cell.length_a   1.000
_cell.length_b   1.000
_cell.length_c   1.000
_cell.angle_alpha   90.00
_cell.angle_beta   90.00
_cell.angle_gamma   90.00
#
_symmetry.space_group_name_H-M   'P 1'
#
loop_
_entity.id
_entity.type
_entity.pdbx_description
1 polymer ?
#
loop_
_entity_poly.entity_id
_entity_poly.type
_entity_poly.pdbx_seq_one_letter_code
_entity_poly.pdbx_strand_id
1 'polypeptide(L)'
;LGITRLNLYAGLKGFYIIRDDAEGSLNLPKGNFEIPLMIHDAMFNPDGSLLYPTAEGGTHPAWIPEFFGDTMLVNGKVWPYLEVEPRKYRFRILNACNARFLRLTLMESDESGNSKGSPGPPFNQIGTDGGLLAHPVRLNTLTMPNTSRADVVIDFSGLMGKAFVLLNDAPAPFPDGDDYVIPNVMLFRVNRPLSGPDRSSLPSDLVPLSILDPGSAVRVRQLTLTEIDRESDGFPVIALLDQKRWHDPVTEDPKLGSVEVWELINTTEDAHSIHLHVVQFQILNRQPFDVDAYLSSGTLTFTGPPVPPAPNEAPPSGHDIVNTLPGSVNRIVARFDLPAGTPVHSGQRFGFVWHCHISEHEDNEMMRPYEIVVA
;
A
#
# COMPACT_ATOMS: atom_id res chain seq x y z
N LEU A 1 -6.39 -11.54 17.11
CA LEU A 1 -7.01 -11.05 15.88
C LEU A 1 -8.45 -10.67 16.15
N GLY A 2 -8.98 -9.70 15.42
CA GLY A 2 -10.42 -9.53 15.32
C GLY A 2 -10.97 -8.13 15.61
N ILE A 3 -10.14 -7.12 15.87
CA ILE A 3 -10.60 -5.73 16.04
C ILE A 3 -9.66 -4.66 15.43
N THR A 4 -8.60 -5.03 14.70
CA THR A 4 -7.73 -4.06 14.00
C THR A 4 -8.58 -3.18 13.08
N ARG A 5 -9.44 -3.79 12.25
CA ARG A 5 -10.28 -3.09 11.28
C ARG A 5 -11.21 -2.06 11.92
N LEU A 6 -11.72 -2.37 13.13
CA LEU A 6 -12.61 -1.50 13.88
C LEU A 6 -11.85 -0.34 14.52
N ASN A 7 -10.66 -0.60 15.05
CA ASN A 7 -9.80 0.42 15.67
C ASN A 7 -9.26 1.42 14.63
N LEU A 8 -8.85 0.92 13.46
CA LEU A 8 -8.43 1.75 12.33
C LEU A 8 -9.58 2.59 11.80
N TYR A 9 -10.77 1.99 11.66
CA TYR A 9 -11.99 2.69 11.23
C TYR A 9 -12.41 3.77 12.22
N ALA A 10 -12.31 3.51 13.52
CA ALA A 10 -12.59 4.48 14.58
C ALA A 10 -11.59 5.66 14.60
N GLY A 11 -10.47 5.57 13.88
CA GLY A 11 -9.54 6.67 13.66
C GLY A 11 -8.18 6.53 14.34
N LEU A 12 -7.80 5.36 14.85
CA LEU A 12 -6.48 5.14 15.48
C LEU A 12 -5.35 4.97 14.44
N LYS A 13 -5.15 6.01 13.63
CA LYS A 13 -4.15 6.08 12.56
C LYS A 13 -3.51 7.46 12.55
N GLY A 14 -2.20 7.53 12.30
CA GLY A 14 -1.43 8.77 12.34
C GLY A 14 -0.13 8.66 11.57
N PHE A 15 0.40 9.81 11.13
CA PHE A 15 1.72 9.87 10.52
C PHE A 15 2.82 9.87 11.58
N TYR A 16 3.87 9.12 11.31
CA TYR A 16 5.16 9.24 11.96
C TYR A 16 6.21 9.42 10.86
N ILE A 17 6.90 10.57 10.84
CA ILE A 17 7.85 10.90 9.76
C ILE A 17 9.27 10.86 10.32
N ILE A 18 10.06 9.91 9.81
CA ILE A 18 11.50 9.82 10.09
C ILE A 18 12.25 10.79 9.16
N ARG A 19 13.22 11.51 9.71
CA ARG A 19 14.05 12.50 9.00
C ARG A 19 15.50 12.09 9.05
N ASP A 20 16.21 12.32 7.95
CA ASP A 20 17.64 12.05 7.80
C ASP A 20 18.32 13.26 7.15
N ASP A 21 19.59 13.49 7.51
CA ASP A 21 20.49 14.48 6.92
C ASP A 21 20.67 14.28 5.41
N ALA A 22 20.67 13.04 4.94
CA ALA A 22 20.71 12.72 3.50
C ALA A 22 19.52 13.36 2.77
N GLU A 23 18.29 13.18 3.28
CA GLU A 23 17.08 13.85 2.77
C GLU A 23 17.22 15.38 2.88
N GLY A 24 17.75 15.87 4.00
CA GLY A 24 17.94 17.30 4.25
C GLY A 24 18.80 18.01 3.20
N SER A 25 19.78 17.32 2.63
CA SER A 25 20.70 17.85 1.61
C SER A 25 20.05 18.06 0.23
N LEU A 26 18.95 17.36 -0.07
CA LEU A 26 18.27 17.40 -1.37
C LEU A 26 17.44 18.66 -1.58
N ASN A 27 17.19 19.41 -0.51
CA ASN A 27 16.44 20.66 -0.51
C ASN A 27 15.05 20.52 -1.22
N LEU A 28 14.41 19.37 -0.99
CA LEU A 28 13.03 19.10 -1.38
C LEU A 28 12.05 20.11 -0.73
N PRO A 29 10.80 20.24 -1.23
CA PRO A 29 9.77 21.03 -0.55
C PRO A 29 9.60 20.55 0.90
N LYS A 30 9.56 21.49 1.85
CA LYS A 30 9.59 21.25 3.30
C LYS A 30 8.78 22.29 4.05
N GLY A 31 8.55 22.04 5.35
CA GLY A 31 7.76 22.95 6.20
C GLY A 31 6.34 23.07 5.69
N ASN A 32 5.85 24.30 5.45
CA ASN A 32 4.50 24.55 4.95
C ASN A 32 4.22 23.99 3.53
N PHE A 33 5.25 23.51 2.83
CA PHE A 33 5.15 22.94 1.48
C PHE A 33 5.35 21.41 1.47
N GLU A 34 5.40 20.78 2.65
CA GLU A 34 5.35 19.34 2.81
C GLU A 34 4.08 18.96 3.59
N ILE A 35 3.15 18.29 2.94
CA ILE A 35 1.80 18.08 3.45
C ILE A 35 1.49 16.59 3.47
N PRO A 36 1.24 15.98 4.64
CA PRO A 36 0.73 14.62 4.72
C PRO A 36 -0.71 14.56 4.20
N LEU A 37 -1.02 13.54 3.40
CA LEU A 37 -2.36 13.26 2.87
C LEU A 37 -2.73 11.82 3.26
N MET A 38 -3.42 11.65 4.37
CA MET A 38 -4.01 10.37 4.77
C MET A 38 -5.38 10.25 4.12
N ILE A 39 -5.50 9.39 3.12
CA ILE A 39 -6.73 9.14 2.39
C ILE A 39 -7.42 7.93 3.01
N HIS A 40 -8.69 8.04 3.38
CA HIS A 40 -9.48 6.89 3.81
C HIS A 40 -10.94 7.07 3.43
N ASP A 41 -11.67 5.97 3.28
CA ASP A 41 -13.12 5.98 3.11
C ASP A 41 -13.86 5.74 4.44
N ALA A 42 -15.13 6.14 4.47
CA ALA A 42 -16.06 5.91 5.58
C ALA A 42 -17.51 5.91 5.08
N MET A 43 -18.41 5.48 5.96
CA MET A 43 -19.86 5.64 5.85
C MET A 43 -20.40 6.32 7.11
N PHE A 44 -21.50 7.05 6.97
CA PHE A 44 -22.11 7.80 8.06
C PHE A 44 -23.61 7.51 8.15
N ASN A 45 -24.11 7.41 9.38
CA ASN A 45 -25.55 7.47 9.63
C ASN A 45 -26.08 8.88 9.37
N PRO A 46 -27.41 9.07 9.21
CA PRO A 46 -28.02 10.40 9.02
C PRO A 46 -27.72 11.41 10.15
N ASP A 47 -27.34 10.94 11.34
CA ASP A 47 -26.95 11.79 12.48
C ASP A 47 -25.44 12.16 12.47
N GLY A 48 -24.68 11.68 11.49
CA GLY A 48 -23.25 11.92 11.33
C GLY A 48 -22.34 10.96 12.13
N SER A 49 -22.90 9.99 12.85
CA SER A 49 -22.10 8.93 13.48
C SER A 49 -21.52 7.98 12.43
N LEU A 50 -20.34 7.40 12.70
CA LEU A 50 -19.71 6.41 11.81
C LEU A 50 -20.58 5.16 11.70
N LEU A 51 -20.77 4.68 10.48
CA LEU A 51 -21.43 3.42 10.16
C LEU A 51 -20.39 2.39 9.73
N TYR A 52 -20.35 1.23 10.36
CA TYR A 52 -19.52 0.09 9.93
C TYR A 52 -20.43 -1.14 9.82
N PRO A 53 -20.66 -1.68 8.61
CA PRO A 53 -21.57 -2.80 8.42
C PRO A 53 -21.00 -4.11 8.96
N THR A 54 -21.88 -5.01 9.34
CA THR A 54 -21.56 -6.39 9.75
C THR A 54 -22.55 -7.33 9.09
N ALA A 55 -22.13 -8.53 8.66
CA ALA A 55 -23.03 -9.49 8.05
C ALA A 55 -24.21 -9.86 8.98
N GLU A 56 -25.45 -9.76 8.48
CA GLU A 56 -26.63 -10.20 9.22
C GLU A 56 -26.66 -11.73 9.35
N GLY A 57 -26.91 -12.25 10.55
CA GLY A 57 -27.07 -13.69 10.79
C GLY A 57 -25.77 -14.51 10.79
N GLY A 58 -24.59 -13.88 10.75
CA GLY A 58 -23.29 -14.56 10.86
C GLY A 58 -23.03 -15.15 12.25
N THR A 59 -22.26 -16.25 12.30
CA THR A 59 -21.73 -16.77 13.57
C THR A 59 -20.69 -15.76 14.07
N HIS A 60 -20.77 -15.38 15.35
CA HIS A 60 -19.92 -14.32 15.90
C HIS A 60 -18.41 -14.64 15.74
N PRO A 61 -17.58 -13.64 15.37
CA PRO A 61 -17.96 -12.26 15.09
C PRO A 61 -18.59 -12.08 13.71
N ALA A 62 -19.68 -11.31 13.65
CA ALA A 62 -20.24 -10.87 12.37
C ALA A 62 -19.19 -10.02 11.65
N TRP A 63 -18.81 -10.46 10.45
CA TRP A 63 -17.69 -9.96 9.67
C TRP A 63 -18.15 -9.81 8.22
N ILE A 64 -17.58 -8.84 7.51
CA ILE A 64 -17.70 -8.68 6.06
C ILE A 64 -16.32 -8.88 5.45
N PRO A 65 -16.19 -9.50 4.27
CA PRO A 65 -14.91 -9.75 3.62
C PRO A 65 -14.06 -8.51 3.47
N GLU A 66 -14.69 -7.40 3.09
CA GLU A 66 -14.04 -6.14 2.85
C GLU A 66 -15.00 -4.99 3.16
N PHE A 67 -14.46 -3.88 3.67
CA PHE A 67 -15.22 -2.65 3.85
C PHE A 67 -14.89 -1.63 2.75
N PHE A 68 -15.91 -1.29 1.95
CA PHE A 68 -15.86 -0.22 0.97
C PHE A 68 -16.82 0.90 1.39
N GLY A 69 -16.27 2.01 1.87
CA GLY A 69 -17.06 3.19 2.25
C GLY A 69 -17.65 3.90 1.03
N ASP A 70 -18.64 4.77 1.26
CA ASP A 70 -19.28 5.59 0.22
C ASP A 70 -18.78 7.05 0.21
N THR A 71 -18.01 7.44 1.23
CA THR A 71 -17.53 8.80 1.43
C THR A 71 -16.01 8.81 1.54
N MET A 72 -15.32 9.57 0.68
CA MET A 72 -13.86 9.71 0.74
C MET A 72 -13.45 10.86 1.66
N LEU A 73 -12.43 10.62 2.47
CA LEU A 73 -11.83 11.59 3.37
C LEU A 73 -10.34 11.75 3.11
N VAL A 74 -9.86 12.97 3.33
CA VAL A 74 -8.42 13.25 3.44
C VAL A 74 -8.17 13.97 4.76
N ASN A 75 -7.24 13.45 5.58
CA ASN A 75 -6.92 13.97 6.91
C ASN A 75 -8.17 14.19 7.80
N GLY A 76 -9.12 13.26 7.75
CA GLY A 76 -10.36 13.29 8.55
C GLY A 76 -11.41 14.32 8.09
N LYS A 77 -11.29 14.86 6.88
CA LYS A 77 -12.30 15.74 6.26
C LYS A 77 -12.87 15.10 5.02
N VAL A 78 -14.20 15.12 4.88
CA VAL A 78 -14.91 14.70 3.67
C VAL A 78 -14.58 15.66 2.53
N TRP A 79 -14.10 15.10 1.40
CA TRP A 79 -13.77 15.81 0.16
C TRP A 79 -13.23 17.25 0.35
N PRO A 80 -12.06 17.40 1.01
CA PRO A 80 -11.55 18.73 1.31
C PRO A 80 -10.97 19.40 0.07
N TYR A 81 -10.77 20.70 0.16
CA TYR A 81 -9.89 21.42 -0.75
C TYR A 81 -8.64 21.91 -0.01
N LEU A 82 -7.56 22.09 -0.76
CA LEU A 82 -6.32 22.72 -0.31
C LEU A 82 -5.97 23.89 -1.24
N GLU A 83 -5.84 25.06 -0.65
CA GLU A 83 -5.31 26.23 -1.34
C GLU A 83 -3.78 26.20 -1.35
N VAL A 84 -3.20 26.20 -2.56
CA VAL A 84 -1.75 26.10 -2.78
C VAL A 84 -1.22 27.33 -3.50
N GLU A 85 0.06 27.64 -3.23
CA GLU A 85 0.82 28.61 -4.03
C GLU A 85 1.20 28.00 -5.39
N PRO A 86 1.43 28.80 -6.45
CA PRO A 86 1.90 28.30 -7.73
C PRO A 86 3.40 27.94 -7.66
N ARG A 87 3.73 26.83 -6.99
CA ARG A 87 5.10 26.32 -6.73
C ARG A 87 5.11 24.80 -6.52
N LYS A 88 6.29 24.23 -6.21
CA LYS A 88 6.43 22.82 -5.83
C LYS A 88 5.94 22.54 -4.40
N TYR A 89 5.15 21.49 -4.26
CA TYR A 89 4.72 20.90 -2.98
C TYR A 89 5.14 19.44 -2.91
N ARG A 90 5.51 18.98 -1.72
CA ARG A 90 5.75 17.57 -1.39
C ARG A 90 4.53 17.03 -0.65
N PHE A 91 3.98 15.93 -1.11
CA PHE A 91 2.86 15.26 -0.46
C PHE A 91 3.29 13.88 0.01
N ARG A 92 3.10 13.59 1.30
CA ARG A 92 3.28 12.26 1.88
C ARG A 92 1.91 11.57 1.86
N ILE A 93 1.61 10.84 0.80
CA ILE A 93 0.31 10.21 0.59
C ILE A 93 0.33 8.84 1.28
N LEU A 94 -0.72 8.55 2.05
CA LEU A 94 -0.97 7.26 2.67
C LEU A 94 -2.37 6.79 2.26
N ASN A 95 -2.47 5.59 1.67
CA ASN A 95 -3.74 4.91 1.58
C ASN A 95 -4.07 4.29 2.94
N ALA A 96 -5.02 4.88 3.68
CA ALA A 96 -5.46 4.41 4.99
C ALA A 96 -6.92 3.91 4.97
N CYS A 97 -7.41 3.48 3.80
CA CYS A 97 -8.65 2.73 3.67
C CYS A 97 -8.47 1.30 4.21
N ASN A 98 -9.54 0.73 4.78
CA ASN A 98 -9.50 -0.63 5.31
C ASN A 98 -9.25 -1.68 4.21
N ALA A 99 -10.02 -1.63 3.11
CA ALA A 99 -9.90 -2.56 1.98
C ALA A 99 -9.71 -1.85 0.62
N ARG A 100 -10.19 -0.62 0.46
CA ARG A 100 -10.12 0.11 -0.82
C ARG A 100 -8.69 0.41 -1.32
N PHE A 101 -8.33 -0.13 -2.47
CA PHE A 101 -7.19 0.33 -3.26
C PHE A 101 -7.48 1.72 -3.84
N LEU A 102 -6.43 2.52 -4.05
CA LEU A 102 -6.55 3.82 -4.71
C LEU A 102 -5.79 3.78 -6.04
N ARG A 103 -6.40 4.29 -7.11
CA ARG A 103 -5.71 4.57 -8.38
C ARG A 103 -5.90 6.04 -8.70
N LEU A 104 -4.91 6.82 -8.28
CA LEU A 104 -5.00 8.26 -8.19
C LEU A 104 -4.56 8.93 -9.49
N THR A 105 -5.38 9.87 -10.00
CA THR A 105 -5.04 10.71 -11.15
C THR A 105 -5.38 12.17 -10.83
N LEU A 106 -4.50 13.10 -11.19
CA LEU A 106 -4.75 14.53 -11.03
C LEU A 106 -5.29 15.12 -12.33
N MET A 107 -6.49 15.71 -12.30
CA MET A 107 -7.15 16.29 -13.48
C MET A 107 -7.42 17.77 -13.28
N GLU A 108 -7.28 18.59 -14.32
CA GLU A 108 -7.74 19.98 -14.28
C GLU A 108 -9.26 20.02 -14.05
N SER A 109 -9.71 20.89 -13.16
CA SER A 109 -11.12 21.03 -12.79
C SER A 109 -11.57 22.50 -12.77
N ASP A 110 -12.87 22.71 -12.56
CA ASP A 110 -13.36 23.98 -12.00
C ASP A 110 -13.11 24.06 -10.48
N GLU A 111 -13.47 25.19 -9.85
CA GLU A 111 -13.30 25.40 -8.41
C GLU A 111 -14.24 24.54 -7.55
N SER A 112 -15.22 23.88 -8.16
CA SER A 112 -16.16 22.96 -7.51
C SER A 112 -15.70 21.49 -7.60
N GLY A 113 -14.58 21.22 -8.27
CA GLY A 113 -14.02 19.88 -8.42
C GLY A 113 -14.54 19.10 -9.64
N ASN A 114 -15.30 19.73 -10.54
CA ASN A 114 -15.74 19.05 -11.76
C ASN A 114 -14.58 19.01 -12.76
N SER A 115 -14.18 17.79 -13.16
CA SER A 115 -13.10 17.58 -14.12
C SER A 115 -13.41 18.22 -15.48
N LYS A 116 -12.41 18.91 -16.04
CA LYS A 116 -12.42 19.44 -17.42
C LYS A 116 -11.87 18.44 -18.45
N GLY A 117 -11.53 17.22 -18.02
CA GLY A 117 -11.01 16.16 -18.89
C GLY A 117 -9.56 16.32 -19.35
N SER A 118 -8.87 17.39 -18.95
CA SER A 118 -7.44 17.58 -19.22
C SER A 118 -6.59 17.14 -18.02
N PRO A 119 -5.44 16.49 -18.22
CA PRO A 119 -4.58 16.07 -17.12
C PRO A 119 -3.97 17.27 -16.40
N GLY A 120 -3.80 17.14 -15.09
CA GLY A 120 -3.05 18.07 -14.25
C GLY A 120 -1.53 17.81 -14.31
N PRO A 121 -0.75 18.55 -13.50
CA PRO A 121 0.66 18.23 -13.29
C PRO A 121 0.85 16.78 -12.82
N PRO A 122 1.93 16.10 -13.25
CA PRO A 122 2.18 14.72 -12.88
C PRO A 122 2.59 14.61 -11.40
N PHE A 123 2.51 13.40 -10.88
CA PHE A 123 3.22 13.01 -9.67
C PHE A 123 4.69 12.76 -10.02
N ASN A 124 5.62 13.45 -9.34
CA ASN A 124 7.02 13.05 -9.35
C ASN A 124 7.26 12.27 -8.06
N GLN A 125 7.08 10.95 -8.10
CA GLN A 125 7.29 10.10 -6.94
C GLN A 125 8.79 10.07 -6.60
N ILE A 126 9.10 10.43 -5.37
CA ILE A 126 10.46 10.50 -4.83
C ILE A 126 10.69 9.48 -3.71
N GLY A 127 9.65 8.81 -3.25
CA GLY A 127 9.75 7.77 -2.23
C GLY A 127 8.56 6.81 -2.20
N THR A 128 8.79 5.67 -1.57
CA THR A 128 7.88 4.54 -1.38
C THR A 128 7.74 4.27 0.12
N ASP A 129 7.15 3.14 0.49
CA ASP A 129 7.08 2.63 1.86
C ASP A 129 8.42 2.63 2.58
N GLY A 130 9.49 2.26 1.85
CA GLY A 130 10.84 2.10 2.38
C GLY A 130 11.67 3.37 2.44
N GLY A 131 11.17 4.52 2.00
CA GLY A 131 11.88 5.80 1.98
C GLY A 131 12.11 6.33 0.57
N LEU A 132 13.18 7.12 0.38
CA LEU A 132 13.47 7.74 -0.91
C LEU A 132 13.82 6.69 -1.99
N LEU A 133 13.36 6.94 -3.21
CA LEU A 133 13.80 6.25 -4.42
C LEU A 133 15.23 6.68 -4.78
N ALA A 134 15.90 5.96 -5.68
CA ALA A 134 17.19 6.42 -6.22
C ALA A 134 17.06 7.67 -7.11
N HIS A 135 15.97 7.72 -7.89
CA HIS A 135 15.64 8.82 -8.81
C HIS A 135 14.13 9.10 -8.76
N PRO A 136 13.67 10.33 -9.01
CA PRO A 136 12.25 10.60 -9.14
C PRO A 136 11.62 9.83 -10.31
N VAL A 137 10.44 9.26 -10.09
CA VAL A 137 9.65 8.59 -11.12
C VAL A 137 8.44 9.45 -11.46
N ARG A 138 8.33 9.88 -12.73
CA ARG A 138 7.21 10.68 -13.22
C ARG A 138 6.02 9.79 -13.56
N LEU A 139 4.89 10.02 -12.90
CA LEU A 139 3.65 9.24 -13.03
C LEU A 139 2.46 10.16 -13.31
N ASN A 140 1.58 9.76 -14.21
CA ASN A 140 0.27 10.41 -14.38
C ASN A 140 -0.82 9.72 -13.52
N THR A 141 -0.59 8.45 -13.18
CA THR A 141 -1.47 7.63 -12.36
C THR A 141 -0.64 6.96 -11.28
N LEU A 142 -1.13 7.00 -10.04
CA LEU A 142 -0.48 6.43 -8.86
C LEU A 142 -1.41 5.38 -8.23
N THR A 143 -1.08 4.11 -8.40
CA THR A 143 -1.81 3.00 -7.76
C THR A 143 -1.23 2.72 -6.38
N MET A 144 -2.08 2.66 -5.36
CA MET A 144 -1.71 2.52 -3.96
C MET A 144 -2.54 1.42 -3.29
N PRO A 145 -1.94 0.25 -2.98
CA PRO A 145 -2.54 -0.75 -2.09
C PRO A 145 -2.80 -0.19 -0.69
N ASN A 146 -3.60 -0.89 0.12
CA ASN A 146 -3.86 -0.50 1.52
C ASN A 146 -2.56 -0.32 2.28
N THR A 147 -2.48 0.73 3.08
CA THR A 147 -1.35 1.12 3.93
C THR A 147 -0.04 1.43 3.19
N SER A 148 -0.04 1.40 1.85
CA SER A 148 1.09 1.88 1.07
C SER A 148 1.24 3.41 1.17
N ARG A 149 2.48 3.87 1.01
CA ARG A 149 2.89 5.27 1.07
C ARG A 149 3.58 5.66 -0.22
N ALA A 150 3.21 6.84 -0.70
CA ALA A 150 3.88 7.48 -1.81
C ALA A 150 4.30 8.88 -1.39
N ASP A 151 5.59 9.16 -1.52
CA ASP A 151 6.14 10.50 -1.34
C ASP A 151 6.29 11.14 -2.72
N VAL A 152 5.53 12.20 -2.99
CA VAL A 152 5.42 12.79 -4.34
C VAL A 152 5.67 14.29 -4.31
N VAL A 153 6.31 14.81 -5.35
CA VAL A 153 6.38 16.24 -5.63
C VAL A 153 5.45 16.59 -6.79
N ILE A 154 4.55 17.54 -6.57
CA ILE A 154 3.69 18.12 -7.59
C ILE A 154 4.09 19.57 -7.79
N ASP A 155 4.31 19.96 -9.05
CA ASP A 155 4.73 21.32 -9.40
C ASP A 155 3.53 22.14 -9.93
N PHE A 156 3.05 23.09 -9.12
CA PHE A 156 1.99 24.01 -9.50
C PHE A 156 2.52 25.34 -10.07
N SER A 157 3.82 25.44 -10.36
CA SER A 157 4.44 26.66 -10.89
C SER A 157 3.76 27.14 -12.18
N GLY A 158 3.42 28.43 -12.22
CA GLY A 158 2.76 29.03 -13.38
C GLY A 158 1.28 28.68 -13.56
N LEU A 159 0.67 27.97 -12.60
CA LEU A 159 -0.73 27.51 -12.69
C LEU A 159 -1.69 28.36 -11.84
N MET A 160 -1.31 29.59 -11.50
CA MET A 160 -2.16 30.52 -10.73
C MET A 160 -3.55 30.67 -11.37
N GLY A 161 -4.60 30.55 -10.56
CA GLY A 161 -6.00 30.60 -10.97
C GLY A 161 -6.56 29.29 -11.53
N LYS A 162 -5.77 28.21 -11.59
CA LYS A 162 -6.26 26.86 -11.95
C LYS A 162 -6.68 26.07 -10.70
N ALA A 163 -7.54 25.08 -10.91
CA ALA A 163 -7.93 24.09 -9.93
C ALA A 163 -7.70 22.67 -10.48
N PHE A 164 -7.38 21.73 -9.60
CA PHE A 164 -7.12 20.34 -9.96
C PHE A 164 -7.80 19.40 -8.97
N VAL A 165 -8.61 18.48 -9.47
CA VAL A 165 -9.25 17.43 -8.67
C VAL A 165 -8.38 16.18 -8.67
N LEU A 166 -8.10 15.65 -7.49
CA LEU A 166 -7.49 14.32 -7.32
C LEU A 166 -8.62 13.30 -7.37
N LEU A 167 -8.58 12.44 -8.39
CA LEU A 167 -9.58 11.40 -8.62
C LEU A 167 -9.03 10.04 -8.25
N ASN A 168 -9.93 9.12 -7.89
CA ASN A 168 -9.70 7.70 -7.73
C ASN A 168 -10.57 6.92 -8.73
N ASP A 169 -10.01 5.96 -9.44
CA ASP A 169 -10.76 5.07 -10.33
C ASP A 169 -10.42 3.58 -10.13
N ALA A 170 -9.83 3.23 -8.98
CA ALA A 170 -9.56 1.83 -8.64
C ALA A 170 -10.88 1.07 -8.44
N PRO A 171 -11.04 -0.09 -9.09
CA PRO A 171 -12.12 -1.03 -8.82
C PRO A 171 -12.07 -1.53 -7.37
N ALA A 172 -13.24 -1.91 -6.86
CA ALA A 172 -13.43 -2.46 -5.53
C ALA A 172 -14.30 -3.71 -5.66
N PRO A 173 -13.84 -4.90 -5.24
CA PRO A 173 -12.45 -5.26 -4.94
C PRO A 173 -11.48 -5.00 -6.12
N PHE A 174 -10.17 -4.90 -5.85
CA PHE A 174 -9.16 -4.68 -6.90
C PHE A 174 -8.63 -6.04 -7.40
N PRO A 175 -8.39 -6.26 -8.70
CA PRO A 175 -8.33 -5.28 -9.78
C PRO A 175 -9.62 -5.10 -10.60
N ASP A 176 -10.58 -6.01 -10.51
CA ASP A 176 -11.67 -6.12 -11.49
C ASP A 176 -13.09 -6.12 -10.88
N GLY A 177 -13.22 -5.85 -9.58
CA GLY A 177 -14.50 -5.80 -8.88
C GLY A 177 -15.44 -4.68 -9.33
N ASP A 178 -16.74 -4.86 -9.12
CA ASP A 178 -17.80 -3.98 -9.61
C ASP A 178 -18.55 -3.19 -8.52
N ASP A 179 -18.02 -3.17 -7.29
CA ASP A 179 -18.56 -2.36 -6.20
C ASP A 179 -18.33 -0.85 -6.45
N TYR A 180 -18.97 -0.03 -5.63
CA TYR A 180 -19.01 1.41 -5.76
C TYR A 180 -17.61 2.03 -5.67
N VAL A 181 -17.23 2.75 -6.72
CA VAL A 181 -16.04 3.61 -6.75
C VAL A 181 -16.41 4.99 -6.23
N ILE A 182 -15.62 5.51 -5.29
CA ILE A 182 -15.69 6.92 -4.89
C ILE A 182 -14.69 7.73 -5.73
N PRO A 183 -15.14 8.49 -6.74
CA PRO A 183 -14.23 9.09 -7.70
C PRO A 183 -13.48 10.30 -7.16
N ASN A 184 -14.10 11.13 -6.32
CA ASN A 184 -13.49 12.36 -5.83
C ASN A 184 -12.70 12.08 -4.55
N VAL A 185 -11.46 12.56 -4.49
CA VAL A 185 -10.61 12.48 -3.28
C VAL A 185 -10.48 13.83 -2.61
N MET A 186 -9.90 14.80 -3.31
CA MET A 186 -9.75 16.18 -2.83
C MET A 186 -9.52 17.16 -3.99
N LEU A 187 -9.59 18.46 -3.70
CA LEU A 187 -9.37 19.53 -4.67
C LEU A 187 -8.15 20.37 -4.31
N PHE A 188 -7.26 20.65 -5.27
CA PHE A 188 -6.21 21.66 -5.14
C PHE A 188 -6.66 22.94 -5.85
N ARG A 189 -6.60 24.08 -5.16
CA ARG A 189 -6.87 25.41 -5.73
C ARG A 189 -5.58 26.22 -5.74
N VAL A 190 -5.07 26.54 -6.92
CA VAL A 190 -3.81 27.31 -7.05
C VAL A 190 -4.13 28.80 -7.00
N ASN A 191 -4.51 29.30 -5.83
CA ASN A 191 -5.02 30.66 -5.63
C ASN A 191 -4.28 31.44 -4.53
N ARG A 192 -3.28 30.86 -3.87
CA ARG A 192 -2.47 31.58 -2.87
C ARG A 192 -1.35 32.36 -3.56
N PRO A 193 -1.18 33.66 -3.25
CA PRO A 193 0.00 34.40 -3.67
C PRO A 193 1.28 33.75 -3.12
N LEU A 194 2.36 33.77 -3.91
CA LEU A 194 3.66 33.28 -3.47
C LEU A 194 4.12 34.02 -2.21
N SER A 195 4.43 33.28 -1.15
CA SER A 195 5.00 33.84 0.08
C SER A 195 6.47 34.27 -0.06
N GLY A 196 7.12 33.84 -1.15
CA GLY A 196 8.50 34.15 -1.52
C GLY A 196 8.94 33.30 -2.72
N PRO A 197 10.19 33.46 -3.20
CA PRO A 197 10.70 32.62 -4.28
C PRO A 197 10.76 31.15 -3.86
N ASP A 198 10.31 30.25 -4.73
CA ASP A 198 10.46 28.81 -4.51
C ASP A 198 11.91 28.38 -4.76
N ARG A 199 12.64 28.15 -3.67
CA ARG A 199 14.03 27.67 -3.69
C ARG A 199 14.15 26.16 -3.53
N SER A 200 13.04 25.41 -3.47
CA SER A 200 13.09 23.95 -3.39
C SER A 200 13.54 23.35 -4.72
N SER A 201 14.15 22.17 -4.64
CA SER A 201 14.65 21.38 -5.77
C SER A 201 13.90 20.06 -5.93
N LEU A 202 13.99 19.49 -7.14
CA LEU A 202 13.67 18.10 -7.43
C LEU A 202 14.88 17.50 -8.16
N PRO A 203 15.90 17.03 -7.43
CA PRO A 203 17.12 16.48 -8.03
C PRO A 203 16.83 15.22 -8.85
N SER A 204 17.62 14.96 -9.90
CA SER A 204 17.57 13.71 -10.67
C SER A 204 18.04 12.51 -9.85
N ASP A 205 18.95 12.74 -8.90
CA ASP A 205 19.57 11.75 -8.03
C ASP A 205 19.20 12.08 -6.59
N LEU A 206 18.55 11.14 -5.90
CA LEU A 206 18.06 11.35 -4.53
C LEU A 206 18.99 10.67 -3.53
N VAL A 207 19.05 9.34 -3.51
CA VAL A 207 19.94 8.58 -2.62
C VAL A 207 20.49 7.34 -3.32
N PRO A 208 21.73 6.91 -3.02
CA PRO A 208 22.21 5.61 -3.48
C PRO A 208 21.47 4.49 -2.74
N LEU A 209 20.95 3.52 -3.48
CA LEU A 209 20.29 2.33 -2.94
C LEU A 209 20.98 1.06 -3.47
N SER A 210 20.97 -0.01 -2.68
CA SER A 210 21.57 -1.29 -3.05
C SER A 210 20.53 -2.24 -3.62
N ILE A 211 20.85 -2.94 -4.71
CA ILE A 211 20.04 -4.05 -5.23
C ILE A 211 20.36 -5.31 -4.41
N LEU A 212 19.34 -6.01 -3.95
CA LEU A 212 19.49 -7.35 -3.38
C LEU A 212 19.53 -8.36 -4.52
N ASP A 213 20.62 -9.12 -4.62
CA ASP A 213 20.76 -10.19 -5.61
C ASP A 213 19.92 -11.41 -5.19
N PRO A 214 18.86 -11.78 -5.95
CA PRO A 214 18.07 -12.98 -5.66
C PRO A 214 18.90 -14.28 -5.70
N GLY A 215 20.02 -14.30 -6.44
CA GLY A 215 20.95 -15.43 -6.46
C GLY A 215 21.68 -15.67 -5.14
N SER A 216 21.70 -14.68 -4.24
CA SER A 216 22.25 -14.80 -2.89
C SER A 216 21.25 -15.38 -1.86
N ALA A 217 20.00 -15.60 -2.27
CA ALA A 217 18.97 -16.10 -1.38
C ALA A 217 19.30 -17.52 -0.90
N VAL A 218 19.29 -17.72 0.42
CA VAL A 218 19.54 -19.04 1.02
C VAL A 218 18.32 -19.94 0.98
N ARG A 219 17.14 -19.34 0.71
CA ARG A 219 15.86 -20.03 0.63
C ARG A 219 14.91 -19.28 -0.31
N VAL A 220 14.13 -20.05 -1.06
CA VAL A 220 12.92 -19.59 -1.74
C VAL A 220 11.73 -20.19 -1.00
N ARG A 221 10.83 -19.36 -0.47
CA ARG A 221 9.62 -19.81 0.23
C ARG A 221 8.41 -19.65 -0.69
N GLN A 222 7.65 -20.71 -0.86
CA GLN A 222 6.33 -20.64 -1.49
C GLN A 222 5.28 -20.47 -0.41
N LEU A 223 4.53 -19.39 -0.50
CA LEU A 223 3.56 -18.97 0.50
C LEU A 223 2.25 -18.66 -0.22
N THR A 224 1.24 -19.49 0.02
CA THR A 224 -0.02 -19.42 -0.73
C THR A 224 -1.04 -18.56 0.00
N LEU A 225 -1.69 -17.66 -0.72
CA LEU A 225 -2.80 -16.86 -0.24
C LEU A 225 -4.09 -17.55 -0.68
N THR A 226 -4.94 -17.90 0.27
CA THR A 226 -6.18 -18.64 0.01
C THR A 226 -7.35 -18.00 0.74
N GLU A 227 -8.52 -18.04 0.12
CA GLU A 227 -9.81 -17.79 0.77
C GLU A 227 -10.60 -19.09 0.82
N ILE A 228 -11.39 -19.27 1.87
CA ILE A 228 -12.36 -20.36 1.97
C ILE A 228 -13.73 -19.72 1.92
N ASP A 229 -14.56 -20.23 1.01
CA ASP A 229 -15.93 -19.78 0.82
C ASP A 229 -16.92 -20.71 1.50
N ARG A 230 -18.06 -20.15 1.88
CA ARG A 230 -19.19 -20.91 2.36
C ARG A 230 -19.82 -21.69 1.21
N GLU A 231 -19.91 -23.01 1.35
CA GLU A 231 -20.46 -23.90 0.31
C GLU A 231 -21.88 -23.51 -0.17
N SER A 232 -22.70 -22.89 0.68
CA SER A 232 -24.10 -22.60 0.36
C SER A 232 -24.31 -21.50 -0.67
N ASP A 233 -23.40 -20.52 -0.73
CA ASP A 233 -23.59 -19.30 -1.53
C ASP A 233 -22.28 -18.66 -2.02
N GLY A 234 -21.13 -19.27 -1.76
CA GLY A 234 -19.83 -18.74 -2.18
C GLY A 234 -19.38 -17.51 -1.38
N PHE A 235 -20.02 -17.19 -0.25
CA PHE A 235 -19.60 -16.05 0.56
C PHE A 235 -18.24 -16.35 1.22
N PRO A 236 -17.21 -15.50 1.06
CA PRO A 236 -15.92 -15.71 1.72
C PRO A 236 -16.13 -15.78 3.24
N VAL A 237 -15.49 -16.73 3.92
CA VAL A 237 -15.63 -16.90 5.37
C VAL A 237 -14.34 -16.77 6.13
N ILE A 238 -13.19 -16.93 5.47
CA ILE A 238 -11.87 -16.80 6.09
C ILE A 238 -10.81 -16.64 4.99
N ALA A 239 -9.86 -15.76 5.21
CA ALA A 239 -8.68 -15.62 4.38
C ALA A 239 -7.47 -16.12 5.17
N LEU A 240 -6.57 -16.87 4.51
CA LEU A 240 -5.48 -17.60 5.17
C LEU A 240 -4.19 -17.44 4.40
N LEU A 241 -3.09 -17.53 5.15
CA LEU A 241 -1.74 -17.60 4.62
C LEU A 241 -1.20 -19.01 4.85
N ASP A 242 -0.81 -19.67 3.76
CA ASP A 242 -0.36 -21.07 3.70
C ASP A 242 -1.35 -22.07 4.33
N GLN A 243 -2.65 -21.79 4.22
CA GLN A 243 -3.73 -22.56 4.86
C GLN A 243 -3.54 -22.71 6.39
N LYS A 244 -2.83 -21.77 7.03
CA LYS A 244 -2.60 -21.73 8.47
C LYS A 244 -3.38 -20.62 9.13
N ARG A 245 -3.89 -20.92 10.32
CA ARG A 245 -4.48 -19.92 11.21
C ARG A 245 -3.39 -19.13 11.93
N TRP A 246 -3.75 -17.98 12.47
CA TRP A 246 -2.84 -17.16 13.26
C TRP A 246 -2.20 -17.93 14.43
N HIS A 247 -2.99 -18.75 15.12
CA HIS A 247 -2.56 -19.46 16.32
C HIS A 247 -1.83 -20.78 16.04
N ASP A 248 -1.72 -21.20 14.78
CA ASP A 248 -0.92 -22.38 14.42
C ASP A 248 0.57 -22.13 14.67
N PRO A 249 1.38 -23.18 14.92
CA PRO A 249 2.82 -23.03 15.12
C PRO A 249 3.51 -22.24 14.00
N VAL A 250 4.52 -21.44 14.35
CA VAL A 250 5.30 -20.61 13.40
C VAL A 250 5.95 -21.50 12.33
N THR A 251 5.87 -21.07 11.07
CA THR A 251 6.42 -21.75 9.89
C THR A 251 7.48 -20.93 9.16
N GLU A 252 7.36 -19.60 9.23
CA GLU A 252 8.32 -18.66 8.64
C GLU A 252 9.41 -18.32 9.67
N ASP A 253 10.61 -18.84 9.44
CA ASP A 253 11.73 -18.84 10.40
C ASP A 253 13.07 -18.38 9.78
N PRO A 254 13.13 -17.23 9.08
CA PRO A 254 14.35 -16.76 8.44
C PRO A 254 15.49 -16.58 9.44
N LYS A 255 16.73 -16.86 9.01
CA LYS A 255 17.91 -16.64 9.87
C LYS A 255 18.32 -15.17 9.85
N LEU A 256 18.81 -14.66 10.98
CA LEU A 256 19.35 -13.30 11.07
C LEU A 256 20.44 -13.07 10.00
N GLY A 257 20.32 -11.99 9.23
CA GLY A 257 21.23 -11.61 8.15
C GLY A 257 21.03 -12.36 6.83
N SER A 258 20.16 -13.37 6.79
CA SER A 258 19.93 -14.14 5.57
C SER A 258 19.10 -13.35 4.56
N VAL A 259 19.37 -13.60 3.28
CA VAL A 259 18.53 -13.15 2.18
C VAL A 259 17.61 -14.32 1.81
N GLU A 260 16.32 -14.06 1.65
CA GLU A 260 15.38 -15.03 1.11
C GLU A 260 14.53 -14.39 0.01
N VAL A 261 14.04 -15.24 -0.90
CA VAL A 261 12.98 -14.88 -1.84
C VAL A 261 11.67 -15.47 -1.34
N TRP A 262 10.64 -14.65 -1.27
CA TRP A 262 9.28 -15.12 -0.98
C TRP A 262 8.46 -15.08 -2.27
N GLU A 263 7.90 -16.22 -2.64
CA GLU A 263 6.94 -16.41 -3.72
C GLU A 263 5.53 -16.41 -3.11
N LEU A 264 4.85 -15.27 -3.22
CA LEU A 264 3.49 -15.08 -2.74
C LEU A 264 2.53 -15.54 -3.86
N ILE A 265 1.98 -16.74 -3.69
CA ILE A 265 1.14 -17.41 -4.68
C ILE A 265 -0.31 -17.05 -4.40
N ASN A 266 -0.86 -16.12 -5.18
CA ASN A 266 -2.24 -15.70 -4.99
C ASN A 266 -3.19 -16.59 -5.82
N THR A 267 -3.99 -17.42 -5.14
CA THR A 267 -5.00 -18.28 -5.76
C THR A 267 -6.41 -17.68 -5.70
N THR A 268 -6.58 -16.51 -5.09
CA THR A 268 -7.89 -15.84 -4.95
C THR A 268 -8.21 -14.99 -6.18
N GLU A 269 -9.44 -14.48 -6.23
CA GLU A 269 -9.90 -13.59 -7.30
C GLU A 269 -9.44 -12.13 -7.08
N ASP A 270 -9.19 -11.76 -5.84
CA ASP A 270 -8.80 -10.40 -5.46
C ASP A 270 -7.30 -10.23 -5.25
N ALA A 271 -6.85 -8.99 -5.36
CA ALA A 271 -5.49 -8.60 -5.02
C ALA A 271 -5.34 -8.38 -3.50
N HIS A 272 -4.24 -8.89 -2.93
CA HIS A 272 -3.92 -8.72 -1.51
C HIS A 272 -2.73 -7.77 -1.31
N SER A 273 -2.82 -6.89 -0.31
CA SER A 273 -1.74 -5.99 0.07
C SER A 273 -0.87 -6.64 1.14
N ILE A 274 0.10 -7.47 0.75
CA ILE A 274 0.92 -8.23 1.71
C ILE A 274 1.98 -7.33 2.35
N HIS A 275 1.94 -7.24 3.68
CA HIS A 275 2.87 -6.51 4.53
C HIS A 275 3.77 -7.45 5.32
N LEU A 276 5.06 -7.15 5.40
CA LEU A 276 6.00 -7.80 6.31
C LEU A 276 6.50 -6.77 7.34
N HIS A 277 6.41 -7.11 8.63
CA HIS A 277 6.99 -6.27 9.69
C HIS A 277 8.51 -6.30 9.64
N VAL A 278 9.15 -5.29 10.25
CA VAL A 278 10.60 -5.10 10.51
C VAL A 278 11.52 -4.96 9.28
N VAL A 279 11.27 -5.69 8.20
CA VAL A 279 12.11 -5.69 7.00
C VAL A 279 11.55 -4.79 5.92
N GLN A 280 12.43 -4.34 5.04
CA GLN A 280 12.06 -3.87 3.71
C GLN A 280 12.49 -4.92 2.68
N PHE A 281 11.79 -4.96 1.56
CA PHE A 281 12.04 -5.88 0.46
C PHE A 281 12.01 -5.16 -0.89
N GLN A 282 12.52 -5.84 -1.91
CA GLN A 282 12.46 -5.38 -3.29
C GLN A 282 11.54 -6.30 -4.08
N ILE A 283 10.63 -5.72 -4.87
CA ILE A 283 9.69 -6.47 -5.71
C ILE A 283 10.44 -6.92 -6.97
N LEU A 284 10.41 -8.21 -7.29
CA LEU A 284 11.17 -8.79 -8.41
C LEU A 284 10.34 -8.91 -9.68
N ASN A 285 9.15 -9.48 -9.57
CA ASN A 285 8.22 -9.69 -10.69
C ASN A 285 6.87 -10.22 -10.20
N ARG A 286 5.91 -10.26 -11.11
CA ARG A 286 4.64 -10.98 -10.99
C ARG A 286 4.52 -11.92 -12.18
N GLN A 287 4.19 -13.19 -11.96
CA GLN A 287 4.14 -14.18 -13.03
C GLN A 287 2.82 -14.95 -13.01
N PRO A 288 2.04 -14.93 -14.09
CA PRO A 288 0.75 -15.64 -14.12
C PRO A 288 0.94 -17.16 -14.13
N PHE A 289 0.05 -17.87 -13.44
CA PHE A 289 0.05 -19.32 -13.37
C PHE A 289 -1.35 -19.90 -13.51
N ASP A 290 -1.42 -21.21 -13.75
CA ASP A 290 -2.66 -21.97 -13.82
C ASP A 290 -3.14 -22.29 -12.39
N VAL A 291 -4.14 -21.54 -11.92
CA VAL A 291 -4.69 -21.65 -10.57
C VAL A 291 -5.35 -23.01 -10.35
N ASP A 292 -6.13 -23.51 -11.31
CA ASP A 292 -6.84 -24.79 -11.20
C ASP A 292 -5.85 -25.96 -11.12
N ALA A 293 -4.79 -25.94 -11.95
CA ALA A 293 -3.74 -26.95 -11.89
C ALA A 293 -2.99 -26.92 -10.55
N TYR A 294 -2.74 -25.72 -10.01
CA TYR A 294 -2.08 -25.56 -8.72
C TYR A 294 -2.97 -26.06 -7.56
N LEU A 295 -4.25 -25.68 -7.51
CA LEU A 295 -5.18 -26.10 -6.46
C LEU A 295 -5.45 -27.62 -6.49
N SER A 296 -5.50 -28.23 -7.69
CA SER A 296 -5.78 -29.67 -7.83
C SER A 296 -4.56 -30.58 -7.59
N SER A 297 -3.35 -30.12 -7.87
CA SER A 297 -2.14 -30.98 -7.87
C SER A 297 -0.97 -30.45 -7.05
N GLY A 298 -1.02 -29.20 -6.58
CA GLY A 298 0.11 -28.49 -5.98
C GLY A 298 1.19 -28.08 -7.00
N THR A 299 0.98 -28.33 -8.30
CA THR A 299 1.98 -28.06 -9.34
C THR A 299 1.84 -26.64 -9.88
N LEU A 300 2.90 -25.85 -9.73
CA LEU A 300 2.95 -24.50 -10.26
C LEU A 300 3.28 -24.50 -11.76
N THR A 301 2.26 -24.26 -12.59
CA THR A 301 2.41 -24.19 -14.05
C THR A 301 2.21 -22.75 -14.51
N PHE A 302 3.28 -22.10 -14.99
CA PHE A 302 3.19 -20.72 -15.47
C PHE A 302 2.51 -20.62 -16.84
N THR A 303 1.59 -19.68 -16.97
CA THR A 303 0.82 -19.41 -18.20
C THR A 303 1.39 -18.25 -19.01
N GLY A 304 2.44 -17.60 -18.50
CA GLY A 304 3.11 -16.48 -19.17
C GLY A 304 4.50 -16.17 -18.59
N PRO A 305 5.24 -15.24 -19.24
CA PRO A 305 6.53 -14.80 -18.74
C PRO A 305 6.37 -13.97 -17.46
N PRO A 306 7.43 -13.86 -16.63
CA PRO A 306 7.45 -12.90 -15.53
C PRO A 306 7.29 -11.47 -16.03
N VAL A 307 6.43 -10.70 -15.37
CA VAL A 307 6.20 -9.27 -15.62
C VAL A 307 7.00 -8.48 -14.57
N PRO A 308 7.91 -7.57 -14.99
CA PRO A 308 8.66 -6.76 -14.06
C PRO A 308 7.73 -5.79 -13.28
N PRO A 309 8.14 -5.35 -12.08
CA PRO A 309 7.43 -4.31 -11.34
C PRO A 309 7.32 -3.00 -12.14
N ALA A 310 6.36 -2.15 -11.75
CA ALA A 310 6.25 -0.80 -12.30
C ALA A 310 7.52 0.02 -11.99
N PRO A 311 7.84 1.09 -12.75
CA PRO A 311 9.07 1.85 -12.54
C PRO A 311 9.27 2.40 -11.12
N ASN A 312 8.17 2.70 -10.41
CA ASN A 312 8.18 3.17 -9.02
C ASN A 312 8.22 2.03 -7.97
N GLU A 313 8.04 0.78 -8.39
CA GLU A 313 8.18 -0.43 -7.58
C GLU A 313 9.51 -1.17 -7.85
N ALA A 314 10.21 -0.82 -8.93
CA ALA A 314 11.36 -1.58 -9.41
C ALA A 314 12.57 -1.47 -8.46
N PRO A 315 13.36 -2.55 -8.30
CA PRO A 315 14.62 -2.49 -7.55
C PRO A 315 15.52 -1.38 -8.13
N PRO A 316 16.25 -0.63 -7.27
CA PRO A 316 16.50 -0.91 -5.87
C PRO A 316 15.48 -0.32 -4.87
N SER A 317 14.30 0.11 -5.31
CA SER A 317 13.29 0.69 -4.40
C SER A 317 12.91 -0.28 -3.28
N GLY A 318 12.88 0.23 -2.05
CA GLY A 318 12.49 -0.53 -0.85
C GLY A 318 11.00 -0.40 -0.59
N HIS A 319 10.37 -1.52 -0.26
CA HIS A 319 8.95 -1.60 0.09
C HIS A 319 8.77 -2.43 1.35
N ASP A 320 7.68 -2.20 2.08
CA ASP A 320 7.23 -3.13 3.11
C ASP A 320 5.82 -3.67 2.82
N ILE A 321 5.18 -3.21 1.74
CA ILE A 321 3.92 -3.71 1.22
C ILE A 321 4.11 -4.08 -0.26
N VAL A 322 3.52 -5.20 -0.69
CA VAL A 322 3.48 -5.61 -2.09
C VAL A 322 2.05 -5.91 -2.50
N ASN A 323 1.64 -5.38 -3.65
CA ASN A 323 0.41 -5.80 -4.30
C ASN A 323 0.57 -7.20 -4.90
N THR A 324 -0.09 -8.20 -4.32
CA THR A 324 -0.11 -9.57 -4.83
C THR A 324 -1.34 -9.79 -5.70
N LEU A 325 -1.16 -9.69 -7.01
CA LEU A 325 -2.26 -9.77 -7.98
C LEU A 325 -2.85 -11.19 -8.06
N PRO A 326 -4.15 -11.34 -8.34
CA PRO A 326 -4.80 -12.64 -8.48
C PRO A 326 -4.19 -13.46 -9.62
N GLY A 327 -4.24 -14.79 -9.48
CA GLY A 327 -3.73 -15.73 -10.49
C GLY A 327 -2.24 -15.58 -10.81
N SER A 328 -1.46 -15.00 -9.90
CA SER A 328 -0.04 -14.74 -10.12
C SER A 328 0.84 -15.11 -8.92
N VAL A 329 2.08 -15.49 -9.22
CA VAL A 329 3.16 -15.60 -8.25
C VAL A 329 3.88 -14.27 -8.18
N ASN A 330 3.81 -13.63 -7.02
CA ASN A 330 4.40 -12.32 -6.77
C ASN A 330 5.68 -12.53 -5.96
N ARG A 331 6.81 -12.10 -6.51
CA ARG A 331 8.13 -12.39 -5.93
C ARG A 331 8.73 -11.17 -5.29
N ILE A 332 9.16 -11.32 -4.05
CA ILE A 332 9.93 -10.32 -3.31
C ILE A 332 11.26 -10.92 -2.84
N VAL A 333 12.29 -10.08 -2.71
CA VAL A 333 13.55 -10.44 -2.06
C VAL A 333 13.77 -9.55 -0.84
N ALA A 334 14.07 -10.16 0.30
CA ALA A 334 14.25 -9.48 1.57
C ALA A 334 15.54 -9.96 2.25
N ARG A 335 16.20 -9.04 2.97
CA ARG A 335 17.21 -9.40 3.96
C ARG A 335 16.56 -9.36 5.34
N PHE A 336 16.61 -10.47 6.06
CA PHE A 336 16.01 -10.61 7.38
C PHE A 336 16.99 -10.17 8.47
N ASP A 337 17.04 -8.86 8.68
CA ASP A 337 17.81 -8.21 9.73
C ASP A 337 16.93 -7.63 10.84
N LEU A 338 17.58 -7.29 11.95
CA LEU A 338 16.98 -6.56 13.06
C LEU A 338 17.41 -5.09 13.01
N PRO A 339 16.66 -4.17 13.65
CA PRO A 339 17.08 -2.78 13.79
C PRO A 339 18.52 -2.67 14.31
N ALA A 340 19.29 -1.74 13.75
CA ALA A 340 20.69 -1.55 14.12
C ALA A 340 20.85 -1.34 15.63
N GLY A 341 21.83 -2.03 16.22
CA GLY A 341 22.08 -1.98 17.67
C GLY A 341 21.21 -2.89 18.53
N THR A 342 20.33 -3.70 17.92
CA THR A 342 19.58 -4.73 18.67
C THR A 342 20.54 -5.75 19.30
N PRO A 343 20.54 -5.94 20.63
CA PRO A 343 21.36 -6.96 21.28
C PRO A 343 20.88 -8.37 20.90
N VAL A 344 21.81 -9.24 20.51
CA VAL A 344 21.51 -10.62 20.07
C VAL A 344 22.40 -11.65 20.77
N HIS A 345 21.83 -12.83 21.01
CA HIS A 345 22.47 -14.02 21.54
C HIS A 345 22.08 -15.25 20.70
N SER A 346 23.01 -16.18 20.51
CA SER A 346 22.73 -17.41 19.74
C SER A 346 21.56 -18.20 20.34
N GLY A 347 20.69 -18.71 19.48
CA GLY A 347 19.46 -19.41 19.85
C GLY A 347 18.26 -18.50 20.14
N GLN A 348 18.40 -17.18 20.12
CA GLN A 348 17.27 -16.26 20.26
C GLN A 348 16.36 -16.27 19.02
N ARG A 349 15.08 -16.00 19.26
CA ARG A 349 14.03 -15.87 18.24
C ARG A 349 13.31 -14.54 18.47
N PHE A 350 13.23 -13.71 17.43
CA PHE A 350 12.52 -12.43 17.46
C PHE A 350 11.23 -12.57 16.65
N GLY A 351 10.10 -12.50 17.35
CA GLY A 351 8.77 -12.66 16.74
C GLY A 351 8.27 -11.37 16.09
N PHE A 352 7.77 -11.51 14.87
CA PHE A 352 7.14 -10.47 14.06
C PHE A 352 5.91 -11.06 13.35
N VAL A 353 5.24 -10.28 12.51
CA VAL A 353 4.10 -10.75 11.72
C VAL A 353 4.24 -10.38 10.25
N TRP A 354 3.60 -11.18 9.40
CA TRP A 354 3.33 -10.85 8.02
C TRP A 354 1.85 -11.13 7.75
N HIS A 355 1.21 -10.26 6.98
CA HIS A 355 -0.24 -10.30 6.80
C HIS A 355 -0.71 -9.57 5.56
N CYS A 356 -1.94 -9.87 5.13
CA CYS A 356 -2.67 -8.95 4.26
C CYS A 356 -3.05 -7.69 5.02
N HIS A 357 -2.95 -6.52 4.37
CA HIS A 357 -3.31 -5.24 4.95
C HIS A 357 -4.71 -4.76 4.53
N ILE A 358 -5.48 -5.61 3.84
CA ILE A 358 -6.94 -5.51 3.84
C ILE A 358 -7.38 -5.88 5.26
N SER A 359 -7.88 -4.89 6.00
CA SER A 359 -8.04 -4.99 7.45
C SER A 359 -9.06 -6.05 7.86
N GLU A 360 -10.09 -6.24 7.03
CA GLU A 360 -11.07 -7.29 7.19
C GLU A 360 -10.45 -8.69 7.02
N HIS A 361 -9.58 -8.89 6.02
CA HIS A 361 -8.83 -10.15 5.82
C HIS A 361 -7.86 -10.41 6.99
N GLU A 362 -7.10 -9.39 7.42
CA GLU A 362 -6.19 -9.48 8.57
C GLU A 362 -6.90 -9.99 9.82
N ASP A 363 -8.00 -9.33 10.19
CA ASP A 363 -8.75 -9.63 11.40
C ASP A 363 -9.45 -10.99 11.37
N ASN A 364 -9.71 -11.51 10.17
CA ASN A 364 -10.30 -12.82 9.92
C ASN A 364 -9.28 -13.81 9.33
N GLU A 365 -8.11 -13.83 9.98
CA GLU A 365 -7.08 -14.89 9.93
C GLU A 365 -6.01 -14.81 8.82
N MET A 366 -6.00 -13.77 7.98
CA MET A 366 -4.95 -13.60 6.96
C MET A 366 -3.68 -12.92 7.51
N MET A 367 -3.26 -13.37 8.70
CA MET A 367 -2.07 -12.91 9.41
C MET A 367 -1.35 -14.11 10.02
N ARG A 368 -0.03 -14.12 9.89
CA ARG A 368 0.82 -15.18 10.43
C ARG A 368 2.02 -14.61 11.18
N PRO A 369 2.42 -15.24 12.30
CA PRO A 369 3.69 -14.93 12.94
C PRO A 369 4.85 -15.45 12.09
N TYR A 370 5.97 -14.74 12.14
CA TYR A 370 7.27 -15.25 11.69
C TYR A 370 8.36 -14.91 12.72
N GLU A 371 9.45 -15.67 12.73
CA GLU A 371 10.54 -15.50 13.70
C GLU A 371 11.88 -15.34 13.00
N ILE A 372 12.59 -14.24 13.26
CA ILE A 372 13.99 -14.13 12.88
C ILE A 372 14.85 -14.90 13.90
N VAL A 373 15.54 -15.94 13.43
CA VAL A 373 16.32 -16.87 14.26
C VAL A 373 17.80 -16.47 14.27
N VAL A 374 18.35 -16.25 15.47
CA VAL A 374 19.79 -16.03 15.65
C VAL A 374 20.48 -17.39 15.71
N ALA A 375 21.23 -17.70 14.64
CA ALA A 375 21.88 -19.00 14.46
C ALA A 375 22.98 -19.32 15.49
#